data_AF-A0A6L7VPD4-F1
#
_entry.id   AF-A0A6L7VPD4-F1
#
_cell.length_a   1.000
_cell.length_b   1.000
_cell.length_c   1.000
_cell.angle_alpha   90.00
_cell.angle_beta   90.00
_cell.angle_gamma   90.00
#
_symmetry.space_group_name_H-M   'P 1'
#
loop_
_entity.id
_entity.type
_entity.pdbx_description
1 polymer ?
#
loop_
_entity_poly.entity_id
_entity_poly.type
_entity_poly.pdbx_seq_one_letter_code
_entity_poly.pdbx_strand_id
1 'polypeptide(L)'
;MKVANGILAVALFAMAFLVRHDIVLCSALCATAILTLLTLLPSVRQPFIRVYAAVNTCLMFFYFYTFFAAVPLLEHSWFLQLEYAHHMVVLVAGIASMHILADNSCCLKRTLETPIGFEWPRFWTNWRERIA
;
A
#
# COMPACT_ATOMS: atom_id res chain seq x y z
N MET A 1 13.43 -8.24 -3.39
CA MET A 1 12.42 -7.17 -3.32
C MET A 1 11.77 -6.89 -4.67
N LYS A 2 12.51 -6.53 -5.74
CA LYS A 2 11.92 -6.30 -7.08
C LYS A 2 11.05 -7.46 -7.62
N VAL A 3 11.50 -8.71 -7.45
CA VAL A 3 10.71 -9.89 -7.87
C VAL A 3 9.39 -10.01 -7.09
N ALA A 4 9.41 -9.75 -5.77
CA ALA A 4 8.22 -9.79 -4.92
C ALA A 4 7.19 -8.72 -5.33
N ASN A 5 7.65 -7.49 -5.62
CA ASN A 5 6.76 -6.42 -6.06
C ASN A 5 6.19 -6.70 -7.47
N GLY A 6 6.97 -7.34 -8.35
CA GLY A 6 6.47 -7.81 -9.64
C GLY A 6 5.36 -8.84 -9.50
N ILE A 7 5.54 -9.86 -8.63
CA ILE A 7 4.51 -10.87 -8.34
C ILE A 7 3.27 -10.21 -7.73
N LEU A 8 3.46 -9.28 -6.80
CA LEU A 8 2.38 -8.56 -6.14
C LEU A 8 1.55 -7.73 -7.14
N ALA A 9 2.20 -7.03 -8.07
CA ALA A 9 1.53 -6.28 -9.12
C ALA A 9 0.66 -7.19 -10.01
N VAL A 10 1.20 -8.35 -10.43
CA VAL A 10 0.44 -9.33 -11.24
C VAL A 10 -0.75 -9.87 -10.44
N ALA A 11 -0.57 -10.19 -9.17
CA ALA A 11 -1.64 -10.66 -8.30
C ALA A 11 -2.75 -9.61 -8.15
N LEU A 12 -2.40 -8.32 -7.96
CA LEU A 12 -3.36 -7.23 -7.86
C LEU A 12 -4.16 -7.04 -9.16
N PHE A 13 -3.53 -7.17 -10.33
CA PHE A 13 -4.25 -7.15 -11.62
C PHE A 13 -5.19 -8.34 -11.78
N ALA A 14 -4.76 -9.54 -11.38
CA ALA A 14 -5.61 -10.73 -11.40
C ALA A 14 -6.83 -10.56 -10.46
N MET A 15 -6.62 -9.99 -9.28
CA MET A 15 -7.70 -9.66 -8.34
C MET A 15 -8.64 -8.59 -8.91
N ALA A 16 -8.13 -7.57 -9.59
CA ALA A 16 -8.95 -6.55 -10.24
C ALA A 16 -9.89 -7.17 -11.30
N PHE A 17 -9.43 -8.19 -12.02
CA PHE A 17 -10.27 -8.93 -12.96
C PHE A 17 -11.42 -9.69 -12.27
N LEU A 18 -11.18 -10.24 -11.08
CA LEU A 18 -12.20 -10.95 -10.29
C LEU A 18 -13.31 -10.00 -9.79
N VAL A 19 -12.98 -8.75 -9.51
CA VAL A 19 -13.94 -7.73 -9.02
C VAL A 19 -14.33 -6.72 -10.10
N ARG A 20 -14.21 -7.06 -11.39
CA ARG A 20 -14.51 -6.17 -12.53
C ARG A 20 -15.90 -5.55 -12.53
N HIS A 21 -16.85 -6.16 -11.80
CA HIS A 21 -18.22 -5.69 -11.67
C HIS A 21 -18.33 -4.47 -10.73
N ASP A 22 -17.37 -4.30 -9.81
CA ASP A 22 -17.24 -3.12 -8.96
C ASP A 22 -16.15 -2.21 -9.54
N ILE A 23 -16.58 -1.17 -10.25
CA ILE A 23 -15.69 -0.22 -10.96
C ILE A 23 -14.77 0.51 -9.96
N VAL A 24 -15.29 0.84 -8.77
CA VAL A 24 -14.53 1.59 -7.77
C VAL A 24 -13.40 0.73 -7.22
N LEU A 25 -13.72 -0.47 -6.76
CA LEU A 25 -12.71 -1.38 -6.22
C LEU A 25 -11.71 -1.83 -7.30
N CYS A 26 -12.20 -2.13 -8.51
CA CYS A 26 -11.35 -2.47 -9.64
C CYS A 26 -10.36 -1.34 -9.97
N SER A 27 -10.82 -0.09 -10.00
CA SER A 27 -9.95 1.07 -10.24
C SER A 27 -8.90 1.25 -9.15
N ALA A 28 -9.28 1.04 -7.88
CA ALA A 28 -8.36 1.12 -6.75
C ALA A 28 -7.27 0.03 -6.83
N LEU A 29 -7.66 -1.21 -7.15
CA LEU A 29 -6.73 -2.33 -7.32
C LEU A 29 -5.77 -2.09 -8.49
N CYS A 30 -6.28 -1.62 -9.63
CA CYS A 30 -5.45 -1.23 -10.77
C CYS A 30 -4.48 -0.10 -10.39
N ALA A 31 -4.94 0.93 -9.67
CA ALA A 31 -4.07 2.00 -9.19
C ALA A 31 -2.98 1.47 -8.26
N THR A 32 -3.31 0.56 -7.36
CA THR A 32 -2.35 -0.09 -6.45
C THR A 32 -1.34 -0.94 -7.21
N ALA A 33 -1.78 -1.69 -8.22
CA ALA A 33 -0.91 -2.48 -9.09
C ALA A 33 0.07 -1.60 -9.88
N ILE A 34 -0.42 -0.48 -10.43
CA ILE A 34 0.41 0.52 -11.12
C ILE A 34 1.43 1.13 -10.15
N LEU A 35 1.00 1.56 -8.96
CA LEU A 35 1.91 2.08 -7.93
C LEU A 35 2.98 1.06 -7.55
N THR A 36 2.61 -0.22 -7.44
CA THR A 36 3.54 -1.31 -7.18
C THR A 36 4.57 -1.46 -8.31
N LEU A 37 4.13 -1.42 -9.58
CA LEU A 37 5.03 -1.46 -10.74
C LEU A 37 5.97 -0.26 -10.77
N LEU A 38 5.48 0.92 -10.38
CA LEU A 38 6.31 2.12 -10.31
C LEU A 38 7.46 1.98 -9.30
N THR A 39 7.31 1.15 -8.26
CA THR A 39 8.42 0.84 -7.34
C THR A 39 9.55 0.03 -7.97
N LEU A 40 9.31 -0.60 -9.13
CA LEU A 40 10.34 -1.35 -9.88
C LEU A 40 11.27 -0.43 -10.68
N LEU A 41 10.85 0.81 -10.95
CA LEU A 41 11.65 1.74 -11.74
C LEU A 41 12.91 2.16 -10.96
N PRO A 42 14.10 2.09 -11.58
CA PRO A 42 15.37 2.30 -10.89
C PRO A 42 15.65 3.76 -10.47
N SER A 43 14.83 4.74 -10.87
CA SER A 43 15.11 6.17 -10.66
C SER A 43 13.89 7.01 -10.24
N VAL A 44 13.10 6.53 -9.28
CA VAL A 44 12.00 7.34 -8.73
C VAL A 44 12.59 8.50 -7.91
N ARG A 45 12.39 9.74 -8.38
CA ARG A 45 12.82 10.96 -7.68
C ARG A 45 12.13 11.06 -6.31
N GLN A 46 12.86 11.47 -5.26
CA GLN A 46 12.37 11.59 -3.88
C GLN A 46 10.98 12.24 -3.68
N PRO A 47 10.61 13.36 -4.33
CA PRO A 47 9.28 13.95 -4.12
C PRO A 47 8.14 13.03 -4.56
N PHE A 48 8.36 12.20 -5.60
CA PHE A 48 7.35 11.26 -6.08
C PHE A 48 7.15 10.11 -5.09
N ILE A 49 8.19 9.68 -4.38
CA ILE A 49 8.08 8.63 -3.34
C ILE A 49 7.11 9.07 -2.23
N ARG A 50 7.13 10.35 -1.82
CA ARG A 50 6.22 10.88 -0.79
C ARG A 50 4.77 10.90 -1.26
N VAL A 51 4.54 11.33 -2.51
CA VAL A 51 3.20 11.33 -3.10
C VAL A 51 2.68 9.90 -3.25
N TYR A 52 3.50 8.97 -3.74
CA TYR A 52 3.14 7.56 -3.83
C TYR A 52 2.84 6.93 -2.48
N ALA A 53 3.62 7.25 -1.45
CA ALA A 53 3.35 6.79 -0.09
C ALA A 53 2.00 7.30 0.41
N ALA A 54 1.71 8.60 0.25
CA ALA A 54 0.42 9.18 0.64
C ALA A 54 -0.77 8.52 -0.09
N VAL A 55 -0.68 8.38 -1.41
CA VAL A 55 -1.74 7.73 -2.21
C VAL A 55 -1.92 6.27 -1.80
N ASN A 56 -0.83 5.53 -1.63
CA ASN A 56 -0.88 4.13 -1.20
C ASN A 56 -1.44 3.98 0.22
N THR A 57 -1.16 4.92 1.12
CA THR A 57 -1.78 4.97 2.45
C THR A 57 -3.28 5.23 2.37
N CYS A 58 -3.73 6.16 1.52
CA CYS A 58 -5.16 6.38 1.30
C CYS A 58 -5.85 5.12 0.75
N LEU A 59 -5.23 4.43 -0.22
CA LEU A 59 -5.75 3.18 -0.77
C LEU A 59 -5.81 2.06 0.28
N MET A 60 -4.77 1.94 1.10
CA MET A 60 -4.73 1.01 2.23
C MET A 60 -5.91 1.23 3.19
N PHE A 61 -6.15 2.48 3.60
CA PHE A 61 -7.29 2.81 4.47
C PHE A 61 -8.62 2.58 3.78
N PHE A 62 -8.73 2.89 2.48
CA PHE A 62 -9.91 2.60 1.68
C PHE A 62 -10.24 1.10 1.69
N TYR A 63 -9.26 0.23 1.48
CA TYR A 63 -9.45 -1.22 1.55
C TYR A 63 -9.90 -1.67 2.94
N PHE A 64 -9.20 -1.28 4.00
CA PHE A 64 -9.60 -1.68 5.34
C PHE A 64 -10.97 -1.16 5.73
N TYR A 65 -11.29 0.10 5.39
CA TYR A 65 -12.61 0.66 5.62
C TYR A 65 -13.69 -0.14 4.89
N THR A 66 -13.48 -0.47 3.62
CA THR A 66 -14.43 -1.24 2.82
C THR A 66 -14.66 -2.64 3.41
N PHE A 67 -13.59 -3.29 3.87
CA PHE A 67 -13.69 -4.58 4.55
C PHE A 67 -14.45 -4.46 5.88
N PHE A 68 -14.03 -3.59 6.78
CA PHE A 68 -14.66 -3.44 8.10
C PHE A 68 -16.08 -2.88 8.05
N ALA A 69 -16.43 -2.11 7.03
CA ALA A 69 -17.81 -1.67 6.80
C ALA A 69 -18.71 -2.82 6.33
N ALA A 70 -18.17 -3.77 5.57
CA ALA A 70 -18.93 -4.94 5.10
C ALA A 70 -19.07 -6.02 6.18
N VAL A 71 -18.05 -6.23 7.02
CA VAL A 71 -18.05 -7.25 8.10
C VAL A 71 -19.34 -7.34 8.93
N PRO A 72 -19.93 -6.24 9.45
CA PRO A 72 -21.15 -6.33 10.26
C PRO A 72 -22.40 -6.70 9.47
N LEU A 73 -22.37 -6.60 8.14
CA LEU A 73 -23.49 -6.90 7.24
C LEU A 73 -23.44 -8.33 6.69
N LEU A 74 -22.33 -9.04 6.92
CA LEU A 74 -22.12 -10.37 6.39
C LEU A 74 -22.91 -11.42 7.20
N GLU A 75 -23.63 -12.29 6.50
CA GLU A 75 -24.32 -13.42 7.12
C GLU A 75 -23.32 -14.38 7.79
N HIS A 76 -23.72 -15.12 8.83
CA HIS A 76 -22.83 -16.08 9.51
C HIS A 76 -22.13 -17.10 8.59
N SER A 77 -22.65 -17.37 7.40
CA SER A 77 -22.08 -18.30 6.42
C SER A 77 -21.30 -17.63 5.28
N TRP A 78 -21.04 -16.32 5.36
CA TRP A 78 -20.44 -15.53 4.28
C TRP A 78 -19.10 -16.10 3.76
N PHE A 79 -18.32 -16.74 4.63
CA PHE A 79 -17.03 -17.33 4.30
C PHE A 79 -17.15 -18.62 3.44
N LEU A 80 -18.34 -19.24 3.39
CA LEU A 80 -18.64 -20.42 2.57
C LEU A 80 -19.25 -20.05 1.22
N GLN A 81 -19.74 -18.82 1.06
CA GLN A 81 -20.38 -18.32 -0.14
C GLN A 81 -19.41 -17.53 -1.01
N LEU A 82 -19.66 -17.43 -2.32
CA LEU A 82 -18.78 -16.70 -3.27
C LEU A 82 -18.49 -15.24 -2.86
N GLU A 83 -19.33 -14.65 -1.98
CA GLU A 83 -19.11 -13.35 -1.34
C GLU A 83 -17.78 -13.27 -0.57
N TYR A 84 -17.25 -14.40 -0.08
CA TYR A 84 -15.93 -14.47 0.56
C TYR A 84 -14.84 -13.92 -0.36
N ALA A 85 -14.92 -14.17 -1.66
CA ALA A 85 -13.85 -13.83 -2.60
C ALA A 85 -13.67 -12.31 -2.70
N HIS A 86 -14.76 -11.55 -2.69
CA HIS A 86 -14.73 -10.10 -2.77
C HIS A 86 -14.09 -9.48 -1.52
N HIS A 87 -14.55 -9.87 -0.33
CA HIS A 87 -14.03 -9.33 0.93
C HIS A 87 -12.59 -9.77 1.21
N MET A 88 -12.21 -10.99 0.80
CA MET A 88 -10.82 -11.44 0.90
C MET A 88 -9.90 -10.68 -0.05
N VAL A 89 -10.34 -10.35 -1.27
CA VAL A 89 -9.58 -9.49 -2.18
C VAL A 89 -9.29 -8.13 -1.56
N VAL A 90 -10.30 -7.50 -0.95
CA VAL A 90 -10.15 -6.22 -0.26
C VAL A 90 -9.15 -6.32 0.90
N LEU A 91 -9.26 -7.35 1.73
CA LEU A 91 -8.37 -7.56 2.88
C LEU A 91 -6.92 -7.81 2.43
N VAL A 92 -6.72 -8.66 1.43
CA VAL A 92 -5.40 -8.97 0.88
C VAL A 92 -4.78 -7.74 0.23
N ALA A 93 -5.57 -6.92 -0.48
CA ALA A 93 -5.10 -5.66 -1.07
C ALA A 93 -4.66 -4.64 -0.01
N GLY A 94 -5.36 -4.57 1.13
CA GLY A 94 -4.95 -3.76 2.29
C GLY A 94 -3.59 -4.18 2.85
N ILE A 95 -3.38 -5.49 3.06
CA ILE A 95 -2.12 -6.05 3.54
C ILE A 95 -0.97 -5.87 2.51
N ALA A 96 -1.27 -6.05 1.22
CA ALA A 96 -0.34 -5.79 0.14
C ALA A 96 0.12 -4.33 0.13
N SER A 97 -0.81 -3.39 0.31
CA SER A 97 -0.53 -1.96 0.39
C SER A 97 0.40 -1.62 1.55
N MET A 98 0.28 -2.29 2.71
CA MET A 98 1.24 -2.15 3.82
C MET A 98 2.66 -2.56 3.43
N HIS A 99 2.82 -3.69 2.74
CA HIS A 99 4.14 -4.15 2.27
C HIS A 99 4.79 -3.15 1.30
N ILE A 100 4.01 -2.63 0.34
CA ILE A 100 4.48 -1.60 -0.60
C ILE A 100 4.96 -0.35 0.14
N LEU A 101 4.24 0.05 1.20
CA LEU A 101 4.61 1.20 2.01
C LEU A 101 5.89 0.97 2.83
N ALA A 102 6.07 -0.23 3.39
CA ALA A 102 7.28 -0.62 4.10
C ALA A 102 8.50 -0.60 3.17
N ASP A 103 8.37 -1.15 1.96
CA ASP A 103 9.42 -1.13 0.94
C ASP A 103 9.81 0.30 0.53
N ASN A 104 8.81 1.15 0.27
CA ASN A 104 9.04 2.55 -0.06
C ASN A 104 9.72 3.32 1.08
N SER A 105 9.36 3.02 2.33
CA SER A 105 9.97 3.62 3.52
C SER A 105 11.44 3.19 3.67
N CYS A 106 11.74 1.91 3.44
CA CYS A 106 13.10 1.37 3.43
C CYS A 106 13.95 2.00 2.32
N CYS A 107 13.38 2.16 1.11
CA CYS A 107 14.04 2.84 0.01
C CYS A 107 14.36 4.30 0.34
N LEU A 108 13.39 5.04 0.90
CA LEU A 108 13.59 6.43 1.32
C LEU A 108 14.71 6.55 2.36
N LYS A 109 14.72 5.66 3.37
CA LYS A 109 15.78 5.60 4.39
C LYS A 109 17.16 5.38 3.75
N ARG A 110 17.29 4.44 2.81
CA ARG A 110 18.56 4.17 2.12
C ARG A 110 19.05 5.37 1.28
N THR A 111 18.13 6.10 0.65
CA THR A 111 18.49 7.32 -0.11
C THR A 111 18.90 8.48 0.80
N LEU A 112 18.47 8.49 2.05
CA LEU A 112 18.86 9.51 3.05
C LEU A 112 20.18 9.18 3.75
N GLU A 113 20.53 7.90 3.88
CA GLU A 113 21.80 7.43 4.47
C GLU A 113 22.99 7.48 3.49
N THR A 114 22.75 7.75 2.20
CA THR A 114 23.83 8.08 1.26
C THR A 114 24.24 9.55 1.47
N PRO A 115 25.55 9.87 1.56
CA PRO A 115 26.03 11.15 2.08
C PRO A 115 25.82 12.28 1.07
N ILE A 116 24.59 12.76 0.96
CA ILE A 116 24.27 14.04 0.30
C ILE A 116 23.34 14.80 1.24
N GLY A 117 23.90 15.29 2.34
CA GLY A 117 23.45 16.50 3.02
C GLY A 117 22.01 16.60 3.54
N PHE A 118 21.26 15.50 3.68
CA PHE A 118 19.96 15.57 4.36
C PHE A 118 20.18 15.54 5.88
N GLU A 119 20.43 16.71 6.47
CA GLU A 119 20.20 16.89 7.90
C GLU A 119 18.72 16.63 8.16
N TRP A 120 18.40 15.59 8.93
CA TRP A 120 17.10 15.53 9.60
C TRP A 120 16.90 16.88 10.29
N PRO A 121 15.75 17.57 10.13
CA PRO A 121 15.53 18.78 10.90
C PRO A 121 15.77 18.44 12.37
N ARG A 122 16.70 19.15 13.00
CA ARG A 122 17.19 18.97 14.39
C ARG A 122 16.09 18.95 15.46
N PHE A 123 14.83 19.07 15.05
CA PHE A 123 13.64 18.85 15.85
C PHE A 123 13.64 17.47 16.53
N TRP A 124 14.04 16.40 15.83
CA TRP A 124 13.97 15.04 16.38
C TRP A 124 15.20 14.62 17.20
N THR A 125 16.36 15.24 16.98
CA THR A 125 17.59 14.93 17.74
C THR A 125 17.57 15.52 19.15
N ASN A 126 16.85 16.62 19.37
CA ASN A 126 16.81 17.30 20.66
C ASN A 126 15.56 16.94 21.49
N TRP A 127 14.75 15.95 21.10
CA TRP A 127 13.57 15.59 21.89
C TRP A 127 13.95 14.95 23.24
N ARG A 128 15.07 14.21 23.30
CA ARG A 128 15.61 13.69 24.58
C ARG A 128 16.08 14.79 25.53
N GLU A 129 16.58 15.91 25.01
CA GLU A 129 17.02 17.06 25.81
C GLU A 129 15.85 17.92 26.33
N ARG A 130 14.64 17.78 25.75
CA ARG A 130 13.44 18.52 26.19
C ARG A 130 12.61 17.80 27.25
N ILE A 131 12.99 16.56 27.60
CA ILE A 131 12.26 15.69 28.55
C ILE A 131 13.11 15.40 29.80
N ALA A 132 14.36 15.85 29.83
CA ALA A 132 15.16 15.95 31.04
C ALA A 132 14.94 17.32 31.69
#